data_AF-A0A0P1E9M4-F1
#
_entry.id   AF-A0A0P1E9M4-F1
#
_cell.length_a   1.000
_cell.length_b   1.000
_cell.length_c   1.000
_cell.angle_alpha   90.00
_cell.angle_beta   90.00
_cell.angle_gamma   90.00
#
_symmetry.space_group_name_H-M   'P 1'
#
loop_
_entity.id
_entity.type
_entity.pdbx_description
1 polymer ?
#
loop_
_entity_poly.entity_id
_entity_poly.type
_entity_poly.pdbx_seq_one_letter_code
_entity_poly.pdbx_strand_id
1 'polypeptide(L)'
;MLAACSHGPATPVVTEFNGDSVRIQLDTDLGFLPEDHRNRELAKADAEATKICRRGGKSVAERASMYRNDAGYVVFYQLLYLCLDS
;
A
#
# COMPACT_ATOMS: atom_id res chain seq x y z
N MET A 1 -6.73 -22.84 23.28
CA MET A 1 -6.11 -21.59 22.78
C MET A 1 -6.07 -21.68 21.26
N LEU A 2 -6.87 -20.87 20.55
CA LEU A 2 -6.67 -20.70 19.12
C LEU A 2 -5.41 -19.87 18.93
N ALA A 3 -4.37 -20.45 18.34
CA ALA A 3 -3.18 -19.72 17.95
C ALA A 3 -3.62 -18.64 16.95
N ALA A 4 -3.43 -17.36 17.31
CA ALA A 4 -3.53 -16.28 16.34
C ALA A 4 -2.45 -16.54 15.29
N CYS A 5 -2.84 -16.95 14.08
CA CYS A 5 -1.93 -16.96 12.94
C CYS A 5 -1.40 -15.54 12.81
N SER A 6 -0.10 -15.36 13.10
CA SER A 6 0.60 -14.12 12.84
C SER A 6 0.64 -13.93 11.33
N HIS A 7 -0.39 -13.28 10.79
CA HIS A 7 -0.25 -12.60 9.50
C HIS A 7 0.88 -11.60 9.73
N GLY A 8 2.06 -11.91 9.18
CA GLY A 8 3.22 -11.02 9.27
C GLY A 8 2.84 -9.63 8.76
N PRO A 9 3.56 -8.57 9.19
CA PRO A 9 3.29 -7.23 8.70
C PRO A 9 3.25 -7.25 7.17
N ALA A 10 2.16 -6.76 6.57
CA ALA A 10 2.06 -6.68 5.13
C ALA A 10 3.20 -5.79 4.64
N THR A 11 4.08 -6.36 3.83
CA THR A 11 5.19 -5.60 3.26
C THR A 11 4.64 -4.92 2.01
N PRO A 12 4.67 -3.58 1.90
CA PRO A 12 4.18 -2.90 0.71
C PRO A 12 5.02 -3.32 -0.50
N VAL A 13 4.35 -3.82 -1.54
CA VAL A 13 4.98 -4.26 -2.80
C VAL A 13 4.71 -3.23 -3.88
N VAL A 14 5.76 -2.74 -4.54
CA VAL A 14 5.62 -1.89 -5.72
C VAL A 14 5.27 -2.77 -6.92
N THR A 15 4.07 -2.61 -7.46
CA THR A 15 3.59 -3.42 -8.60
C THR A 15 3.73 -2.72 -9.94
N GLU A 16 3.74 -1.38 -9.94
CA GLU A 16 3.87 -0.57 -11.16
C GLU A 16 4.52 0.78 -10.81
N PHE A 17 5.40 1.28 -11.68
CA PHE A 17 5.96 2.63 -11.60
C PHE A 17 6.30 3.14 -13.00
N ASN A 18 5.84 4.35 -13.33
CA ASN A 18 6.05 4.96 -14.66
C ASN A 18 6.67 6.37 -14.62
N GLY A 19 7.17 6.82 -13.46
CA GLY A 19 7.73 8.16 -13.28
C GLY A 19 6.74 9.16 -12.66
N ASP A 20 5.50 9.17 -13.14
CA ASP A 20 4.44 10.09 -12.68
C ASP A 20 3.47 9.44 -11.68
N SER A 21 3.51 8.11 -11.56
CA SER A 21 2.66 7.37 -10.64
C SER A 21 3.33 6.09 -10.17
N VAL A 22 2.96 5.64 -8.96
CA VAL A 22 3.37 4.36 -8.38
C VAL A 22 2.16 3.60 -7.84
N ARG A 23 2.12 2.30 -8.08
CA ARG A 23 1.11 1.39 -7.53
C ARG A 23 1.75 0.53 -6.44
N ILE A 24 1.13 0.55 -5.26
CA ILE A 24 1.54 -0.22 -4.10
C ILE A 24 0.47 -1.26 -3.79
N GLN A 25 0.87 -2.51 -3.60
CA GLN A 25 0.02 -3.60 -3.15
C GLN A 25 0.29 -3.89 -1.68
N LEU A 26 -0.79 -4.06 -0.91
CA LEU A 26 -0.79 -4.56 0.46
C LEU A 26 -1.46 -5.93 0.48
N ASP A 27 -0.67 -6.97 0.76
CA ASP A 27 -1.14 -8.37 0.88
C ASP A 27 -1.77 -8.63 2.26
N THR A 28 -2.77 -7.83 2.60
CA THR A 28 -3.56 -7.97 3.81
C THR A 28 -4.99 -7.49 3.57
N ASP A 29 -5.96 -8.15 4.20
CA ASP A 29 -7.33 -7.67 4.17
C ASP A 29 -7.51 -6.54 5.19
N LEU A 30 -7.39 -5.30 4.72
CA LEU A 30 -7.61 -4.09 5.54
C LEU A 30 -9.02 -4.01 6.15
N GLY A 31 -10.01 -4.72 5.58
CA GLY A 31 -11.38 -4.73 6.07
C GLY A 31 -11.58 -5.48 7.39
N PHE A 32 -10.70 -6.44 7.71
CA PHE A 32 -10.76 -7.22 8.96
C PHE A 32 -9.77 -6.74 10.03
N LEU A 33 -8.93 -5.75 9.72
CA LEU A 33 -7.98 -5.20 10.69
C LEU A 33 -8.65 -4.17 11.61
N PRO A 34 -8.27 -4.12 12.90
CA PRO A 34 -8.58 -2.98 13.76
C PRO A 34 -8.08 -1.68 13.14
N GLU A 35 -8.75 -0.56 13.41
CA GLU A 35 -8.44 0.75 12.82
C GLU A 35 -6.96 1.14 12.97
N ASP A 36 -6.38 0.97 14.15
CA ASP A 36 -4.96 1.27 14.39
C ASP A 36 -4.01 0.42 13.57
N HIS A 37 -4.39 -0.82 13.26
CA HIS A 37 -3.58 -1.70 12.41
C HIS A 37 -3.73 -1.31 10.95
N ARG A 38 -4.96 -1.03 10.51
CA ARG A 38 -5.23 -0.52 9.15
C ARG A 38 -4.44 0.76 8.87
N ASN A 39 -4.47 1.73 9.78
CA ASN A 39 -3.75 2.99 9.62
C ASN A 39 -2.23 2.78 9.56
N ARG A 40 -1.69 1.82 10.31
CA ARG A 40 -0.27 1.44 10.24
C ARG A 40 0.12 0.83 8.89
N GLU A 41 -0.70 -0.07 8.34
CA GLU A 41 -0.42 -0.65 7.02
C GLU A 41 -0.52 0.39 5.90
N LEU A 42 -1.49 1.30 5.97
CA LEU A 42 -1.61 2.43 5.04
C LEU A 42 -0.40 3.38 5.13
N ALA A 43 0.08 3.69 6.34
CA ALA A 43 1.26 4.52 6.54
C ALA A 43 2.53 3.90 5.95
N LYS A 44 2.67 2.57 5.98
CA LYS A 44 3.78 1.87 5.30
C LYS A 44 3.71 2.03 3.79
N ALA A 45 2.51 1.90 3.20
CA ALA A 45 2.31 2.13 1.78
C ALA A 45 2.67 3.59 1.39
N ASP A 46 2.25 4.56 2.21
CA ASP A 46 2.58 5.99 1.99
C ASP A 46 4.08 6.25 2.03
N ALA A 47 4.78 5.64 2.99
CA ALA A 47 6.22 5.78 3.12
C ALA A 47 6.97 5.18 1.92
N GLU A 48 6.55 4.00 1.45
CA GLU A 48 7.16 3.36 0.28
C GLU A 48 6.86 4.13 -1.01
N ALA A 49 5.62 4.61 -1.20
CA ALA A 49 5.27 5.46 -2.33
C ALA A 49 6.11 6.75 -2.37
N THR A 50 6.25 7.43 -1.21
CA THR A 50 7.10 8.62 -1.06
C THR A 50 8.55 8.33 -1.45
N LYS A 51 9.10 7.19 -1.01
CA LYS A 51 10.47 6.78 -1.34
C LYS A 51 10.64 6.52 -2.84
N ILE A 52 9.68 5.87 -3.50
CA ILE A 52 9.75 5.61 -4.94
C ILE A 52 9.61 6.90 -5.75
N CYS A 53 8.62 7.75 -5.45
CA CYS A 53 8.46 9.03 -6.14
C CYS A 53 9.71 9.92 -6.02
N ARG A 54 10.31 10.00 -4.82
CA ARG A 54 11.57 10.74 -4.60
C ARG A 54 12.74 10.17 -5.40
N ARG A 55 12.84 8.85 -5.52
CA ARG A 55 13.86 8.22 -6.37
C ARG A 55 13.64 8.56 -7.86
N GLY A 56 12.40 8.77 -8.27
CA GLY A 56 12.01 9.26 -9.59
C GLY A 56 12.16 10.76 -9.81
N GLY A 57 12.63 11.52 -8.81
CA GLY A 57 12.83 12.97 -8.91
C GLY A 57 11.62 13.83 -8.51
N LYS A 58 10.52 13.22 -8.07
CA LYS A 58 9.31 13.92 -7.62
C LYS A 58 9.36 14.18 -6.10
N SER A 59 8.77 15.28 -5.62
CA SER A 59 8.87 15.65 -4.20
C SER A 59 7.74 15.07 -3.34
N VAL A 60 6.57 14.85 -3.93
CA VAL A 60 5.34 14.44 -3.23
C VAL A 60 4.79 13.14 -3.81
N ALA A 61 4.24 12.28 -2.93
CA ALA A 61 3.41 11.14 -3.30
C ALA A 61 2.00 11.36 -2.73
N GLU A 62 1.00 11.54 -3.59
CA GLU A 62 -0.39 11.74 -3.19
C GLU A 62 -1.23 10.51 -3.53
N ARG A 63 -1.96 9.97 -2.55
CA ARG A 63 -2.82 8.80 -2.77
C ARG A 63 -4.05 9.20 -3.57
N ALA A 64 -4.12 8.77 -4.83
CA ALA A 64 -5.23 9.07 -5.73
C ALA A 64 -6.38 8.07 -5.62
N SER A 65 -6.07 6.79 -5.39
CA SER A 65 -7.11 5.78 -5.21
C SER A 65 -6.63 4.59 -4.39
N MET A 66 -7.61 3.86 -3.86
CA MET A 66 -7.41 2.58 -3.17
C MET A 66 -8.57 1.68 -3.56
N TYR A 67 -8.26 0.44 -3.96
CA TYR A 67 -9.29 -0.56 -4.22
C TYR A 67 -8.90 -1.93 -3.67
N ARG A 68 -9.92 -2.69 -3.26
CA ARG A 68 -9.80 -4.08 -2.83
C ARG A 68 -9.87 -4.98 -4.06
N ASN A 69 -8.92 -5.89 -4.19
CA ASN A 69 -8.92 -6.91 -5.21
C ASN A 69 -9.11 -8.27 -4.57
N ASP A 70 -10.08 -9.02 -5.07
CA ASP A 70 -10.42 -10.36 -4.63
C ASP A 70 -9.97 -11.35 -5.71
N ALA A 71 -8.72 -11.84 -5.61
CA ALA A 71 -8.17 -12.83 -6.53
C ALA A 71 -8.36 -14.24 -5.95
N GLY A 72 -9.58 -14.76 -6.07
CA GLY A 72 -9.95 -16.07 -5.55
C GLY A 72 -9.96 -16.08 -4.02
N TYR A 73 -8.99 -16.76 -3.39
CA TYR A 73 -8.85 -16.85 -1.93
C TYR A 73 -7.92 -15.78 -1.33
N VAL A 74 -7.33 -14.93 -2.16
CA VAL A 74 -6.41 -13.88 -1.70
C VAL A 74 -7.09 -12.53 -1.83
N VAL A 75 -7.15 -11.81 -0.71
CA VAL A 75 -7.57 -10.41 -0.67
C VAL A 75 -6.31 -9.55 -0.55
N PHE A 76 -6.15 -8.61 -1.46
CA PHE A 76 -5.13 -7.58 -1.38
C PHE A 76 -5.70 -6.22 -1.72
N TYR A 77 -5.05 -5.18 -1.23
CA TYR A 77 -5.40 -3.80 -1.55
C TYR A 77 -4.37 -3.23 -2.49
N GLN A 78 -4.84 -2.59 -3.57
CA GLN A 78 -3.98 -1.80 -4.45
C GLN A 78 -4.25 -0.32 -4.22
N LEU A 79 -3.15 0.41 -4.02
CA LEU A 79 -3.14 1.84 -3.78
C LEU A 79 -2.38 2.50 -4.93
N LEU A 80 -3.03 3.46 -5.58
CA LEU A 80 -2.41 4.29 -6.60
C LEU A 80 -1.97 5.61 -5.99
N TYR A 81 -0.73 5.98 -6.25
CA TYR A 81 -0.16 7.26 -5.86
C TYR A 81 0.30 8.03 -7.09
N LEU A 82 0.04 9.33 -7.10
CA LEU A 82 0.60 10.27 -8.06
C LEU A 82 1.89 10.83 -7.50
N CYS A 83 2.94 10.82 -8.32
CA CYS A 83 4.23 11.42 -8.01
C CYS A 83 4.27 12.84 -8.56
N LEU A 84 4.20 13.84 -7.68
CA LEU A 84 4.02 15.24 -8.05
C LEU A 84 5.28 16.07 -7.76
N ASP A 85 5.47 17.10 -8.58
CA ASP A 85 6.39 18.20 -8.29
C ASP A 85 5.60 19.24 -7.51
N SER A 86 5.93 19.38 -6.22
CA SER A 86 5.36 20.36 -5.27
C SER A 86 5.06 21.73 -5.85
#